data_AF-A0A180ENA0-F1
#
_entry.id   AF-A0A180ENA0-F1
#
_cell.length_a   1.000
_cell.length_b   1.000
_cell.length_c   1.000
_cell.angle_alpha   90.00
_cell.angle_beta   90.00
_cell.angle_gamma   90.00
#
_symmetry.space_group_name_H-M   'P 1'
#
loop_
_entity.id
_entity.type
_entity.pdbx_description
1 polymer ?
#
loop_
_entity_poly.entity_id
_entity_poly.type
_entity_poly.pdbx_seq_one_letter_code
_entity_poly.pdbx_strand_id
1 'polypeptide(L)'
;MVSAEVGPVTIPAEITTHRFGADFAFDSNSDTYDPSRFHGIEAAHFSAGLGFTLFSGKVNEPDVSQIEMGGRGEVQAYLLTDRWNQATTIPDYYKTVWTASGAEHFTNARVGATKPERYPNHGEEMYDVSGGLYGHKNGMAGTNRGEECYELIRNQEGRTTGTEIVAAYRNGKRGVTEMLRDGKSYLGSRNSRASISLDDLENDYDGQSRYDRPSTTRLFNDANPEKIWGTRNVNTNPALEARFQDAVLLTAEAGGFFSNFSHFHLIYNGIDQTVAYQQILQQVREAIDRDGYFVHANGYGAILQYLALRETTTVKAYREEDLIRIETTFSGADLPRFEDFDQPYVTVKISVPEWPGVRCDVCAGIRKEGTEYYVDVTPGRITLLQPDVDANYYNFTPPAVLRQTRRNGGIAVTTDRPTRVTVFRAPSDTPVFSTRLPPVRSAEVGTEHFFSASQLTEAGHDLYFGLMGEAGSSSLVKAEL
;
A
#
# COMPACT_ATOMS: atom_id res chain seq x y z
N MET A 1 -40.96 40.09 -22.72
CA MET A 1 -40.83 38.67 -22.35
C MET A 1 -39.72 38.59 -21.33
N VAL A 2 -40.03 38.29 -20.08
CA VAL A 2 -39.02 38.02 -19.06
C VAL A 2 -38.59 36.57 -19.31
N SER A 3 -37.36 36.39 -19.77
CA SER A 3 -36.71 35.08 -19.84
C SER A 3 -36.77 34.48 -18.43
N ALA A 4 -37.49 33.37 -18.24
CA ALA A 4 -37.38 32.62 -17.01
C ALA A 4 -35.96 32.09 -16.95
N GLU A 5 -35.17 32.54 -15.97
CA GLU A 5 -33.88 31.93 -15.66
C GLU A 5 -34.14 30.45 -15.35
N VAL A 6 -33.82 29.59 -16.32
CA VAL A 6 -33.81 28.15 -16.10
C VAL A 6 -32.62 27.91 -15.19
N GLY A 7 -32.90 27.65 -13.91
CA GLY A 7 -31.87 27.32 -12.94
C GLY A 7 -31.07 26.07 -13.36
N PRO A 8 -29.87 25.86 -12.79
CA PRO A 8 -29.02 24.72 -13.11
C PRO A 8 -29.77 23.39 -12.91
N VAL A 9 -29.66 22.49 -13.88
CA VAL A 9 -30.30 21.17 -13.83
C VAL A 9 -29.36 20.21 -13.09
N THR A 10 -29.77 19.70 -11.93
CA THR A 10 -29.00 18.67 -11.22
C THR A 10 -28.92 17.40 -12.05
N ILE A 11 -27.73 16.82 -12.15
CA ILE A 11 -27.49 15.55 -12.84
C ILE A 11 -26.90 14.51 -11.86
N PRO A 12 -27.16 13.21 -12.06
CA PRO A 12 -26.61 12.16 -11.21
C PRO A 12 -25.09 12.19 -11.21
N ALA A 13 -24.50 12.22 -10.01
CA ALA A 13 -23.08 12.04 -9.77
C ALA A 13 -22.88 11.36 -8.42
N GLU A 14 -21.91 10.46 -8.33
CA GLU A 14 -21.58 9.75 -7.10
C GLU A 14 -20.07 9.64 -6.94
N ILE A 15 -19.59 9.62 -5.70
CA ILE A 15 -18.20 9.27 -5.43
C ILE A 15 -18.10 7.74 -5.49
N THR A 16 -17.14 7.22 -6.24
CA THR A 16 -17.00 5.78 -6.41
C THR A 16 -16.46 5.09 -5.16
N THR A 17 -16.70 3.77 -5.06
CA THR A 17 -16.18 2.95 -3.95
C THR A 17 -14.65 2.96 -3.94
N HIS A 18 -14.01 2.76 -5.08
CA HIS A 18 -12.56 2.80 -5.22
C HIS A 18 -12.15 3.80 -6.29
N ARG A 19 -10.90 4.22 -6.24
CA ARG A 19 -10.34 5.17 -7.21
C ARG A 19 -10.54 4.65 -8.63
N PHE A 20 -10.78 5.59 -9.55
CA PHE A 20 -11.07 5.32 -10.97
C PHE A 20 -12.34 4.50 -11.23
N GLY A 21 -13.21 4.31 -10.24
CA GLY A 21 -14.34 3.39 -10.37
C GLY A 21 -13.92 1.92 -10.41
N ALA A 22 -12.80 1.56 -9.78
CA ALA A 22 -12.42 0.17 -9.60
C ALA A 22 -13.47 -0.62 -8.82
N ASP A 23 -13.62 -1.89 -9.19
CA ASP A 23 -14.50 -2.83 -8.50
C ASP A 23 -13.96 -3.08 -7.09
N PHE A 24 -12.64 -3.22 -6.94
CA PHE A 24 -11.99 -3.43 -5.66
C PHE A 24 -10.57 -2.85 -5.62
N ALA A 25 -9.98 -2.78 -4.43
CA ALA A 25 -8.59 -2.39 -4.24
C ALA A 25 -7.70 -3.56 -3.80
N PHE A 26 -6.42 -3.53 -4.15
CA PHE A 26 -5.45 -4.59 -3.83
C PHE A 26 -4.14 -4.02 -3.28
N ASP A 27 -3.69 -4.60 -2.15
CA ASP A 27 -2.34 -4.44 -1.60
C ASP A 27 -1.80 -5.80 -1.08
N SER A 28 -0.49 -6.02 -1.24
CA SER A 28 0.25 -7.07 -0.53
C SER A 28 1.36 -6.43 0.28
N ASN A 29 1.44 -6.71 1.58
CA ASN A 29 2.36 -6.02 2.47
C ASN A 29 3.28 -6.94 3.27
N SER A 30 4.38 -6.37 3.76
CA SER A 30 5.42 -7.03 4.55
C SER A 30 5.94 -6.12 5.65
N ASP A 31 6.60 -6.67 6.68
CA ASP A 31 6.98 -5.94 7.89
C ASP A 31 8.47 -5.97 8.23
N THR A 32 9.33 -6.18 7.22
CA THR A 32 10.79 -6.02 7.32
C THR A 32 11.39 -5.86 5.92
N TYR A 33 12.31 -4.92 5.78
CA TYR A 33 13.16 -4.78 4.60
C TYR A 33 14.40 -5.66 4.73
N ASP A 34 14.63 -6.52 3.74
CA ASP A 34 15.90 -7.20 3.51
C ASP A 34 16.32 -6.92 2.05
N PRO A 35 17.32 -6.04 1.81
CA PRO A 35 17.75 -5.68 0.46
C PRO A 35 18.14 -6.89 -0.38
N SER A 36 18.70 -7.93 0.25
CA SER A 36 19.11 -9.15 -0.44
C SER A 36 17.93 -10.00 -0.92
N ARG A 37 16.69 -9.64 -0.58
CA ARG A 37 15.49 -10.45 -0.84
C ARG A 37 14.39 -9.63 -1.49
N PHE A 38 14.32 -8.34 -1.21
CA PHE A 38 13.16 -7.53 -1.56
C PHE A 38 12.97 -7.30 -3.07
N HIS A 39 14.06 -7.11 -3.82
CA HIS A 39 13.96 -6.62 -5.20
C HIS A 39 13.27 -7.59 -6.18
N GLY A 40 13.33 -8.90 -5.92
CA GLY A 40 12.58 -9.86 -6.72
C GLY A 40 11.08 -9.86 -6.42
N ILE A 41 10.67 -9.47 -5.20
CA ILE A 41 9.26 -9.23 -4.87
C ILE A 41 8.75 -8.00 -5.62
N GLU A 42 9.52 -6.91 -5.60
CA GLU A 42 9.19 -5.70 -6.36
C GLU A 42 8.99 -6.03 -7.84
N ALA A 43 9.91 -6.78 -8.46
CA ALA A 43 9.77 -7.23 -9.84
C ALA A 43 8.49 -8.08 -10.05
N ALA A 44 8.13 -8.97 -9.13
CA ALA A 44 6.91 -9.79 -9.23
C ALA A 44 5.65 -8.93 -9.25
N HIS A 45 5.62 -7.87 -8.45
CA HIS A 45 4.54 -6.89 -8.43
C HIS A 45 4.47 -6.06 -9.72
N PHE A 46 5.61 -5.67 -10.30
CA PHE A 46 5.64 -5.03 -11.63
C PHE A 46 5.03 -5.94 -12.70
N SER A 47 5.41 -7.22 -12.70
CA SER A 47 4.92 -8.22 -13.67
C SER A 47 3.40 -8.45 -13.56
N ALA A 48 2.88 -8.56 -12.34
CA ALA A 48 1.47 -8.83 -12.11
C ALA A 48 0.58 -7.57 -12.18
N GLY A 49 1.16 -6.37 -12.18
CA GLY A 49 0.36 -5.14 -12.13
C GLY A 49 -0.34 -4.92 -10.80
N LEU A 50 0.24 -5.43 -9.69
CA LEU A 50 -0.35 -5.41 -8.36
C LEU A 50 0.48 -4.57 -7.38
N GLY A 51 -0.18 -3.83 -6.49
CA GLY A 51 0.45 -2.95 -5.50
C GLY A 51 1.05 -3.70 -4.31
N PHE A 52 2.01 -3.06 -3.64
CA PHE A 52 2.55 -3.57 -2.39
C PHE A 52 2.92 -2.44 -1.42
N THR A 53 3.00 -2.80 -0.13
CA THR A 53 3.44 -1.92 0.95
C THR A 53 4.54 -2.57 1.77
N LEU A 54 5.65 -1.87 1.93
CA LEU A 54 6.70 -2.27 2.85
C LEU A 54 6.56 -1.47 4.15
N PHE A 55 6.08 -2.13 5.20
CA PHE A 55 6.19 -1.56 6.54
C PHE A 55 7.63 -1.74 7.04
N SER A 56 8.33 -0.63 7.28
CA SER A 56 9.73 -0.65 7.68
C SER A 56 9.99 0.19 8.92
N GLY A 57 10.84 -0.33 9.80
CA GLY A 57 11.37 0.40 10.95
C GLY A 57 12.74 1.03 10.69
N LYS A 58 13.23 0.97 9.45
CA LYS A 58 14.58 1.39 9.02
C LYS A 58 14.53 2.07 7.65
N VAL A 59 14.00 3.29 7.58
CA VAL A 59 13.67 3.92 6.30
C VAL A 59 14.74 4.89 5.78
N ASN A 60 15.74 5.24 6.60
CA ASN A 60 16.94 5.97 6.16
C ASN A 60 17.98 5.09 5.43
N GLU A 61 17.62 3.85 5.05
CA GLU A 61 18.46 3.04 4.17
C GLU A 61 18.28 3.54 2.72
N PRO A 62 19.35 3.90 1.99
CA PRO A 62 19.26 4.52 0.67
C PRO A 62 18.41 3.79 -0.36
N ASP A 63 18.22 2.48 -0.20
CA ASP A 63 17.39 1.67 -1.11
C ASP A 63 15.90 1.75 -0.77
N VAL A 64 15.54 1.95 0.51
CA VAL A 64 14.14 2.00 0.95
C VAL A 64 13.47 3.27 0.45
N SER A 65 14.16 4.41 0.56
CA SER A 65 13.67 5.69 0.00
C SER A 65 13.53 5.69 -1.52
N GLN A 66 14.15 4.72 -2.22
CA GLN A 66 14.03 4.58 -3.66
C GLN A 66 12.85 3.70 -4.11
N ILE A 67 12.23 2.93 -3.22
CA ILE A 67 11.09 2.04 -3.57
C ILE A 67 9.95 2.87 -4.18
N GLU A 68 9.62 3.99 -3.55
CA GLU A 68 8.56 4.91 -3.98
C GLU A 68 8.85 5.58 -5.32
N MET A 69 10.13 5.75 -5.67
CA MET A 69 10.52 6.28 -6.99
C MET A 69 10.07 5.35 -8.12
N GLY A 70 10.09 4.03 -7.91
CA GLY A 70 9.60 3.05 -8.88
C GLY A 70 8.09 3.13 -9.09
N GLY A 71 7.35 3.68 -8.11
CA GLY A 71 5.92 3.94 -8.15
C GLY A 71 5.02 2.71 -7.94
N ARG A 72 5.57 1.48 -7.94
CA ARG A 72 4.76 0.26 -7.80
C ARG A 72 4.31 -0.02 -6.37
N GLY A 73 5.09 0.39 -5.38
CA GLY A 73 4.74 0.24 -3.99
C GLY A 73 5.21 1.41 -3.16
N GLU A 74 4.83 1.38 -1.89
CA GLU A 74 5.08 2.45 -0.93
C GLU A 74 5.80 1.93 0.32
N VAL A 75 6.34 2.84 1.11
CA VAL A 75 6.95 2.54 2.40
C VAL A 75 6.14 3.20 3.51
N GLN A 76 5.75 2.43 4.51
CA GLN A 76 4.97 2.91 5.65
C GLN A 76 5.65 2.53 6.98
N ALA A 77 5.18 3.13 8.08
CA ALA A 77 5.82 2.97 9.38
C ALA A 77 5.67 1.55 9.93
N TYR A 78 6.77 0.92 10.37
CA TYR A 78 6.72 -0.27 11.23
C TYR A 78 7.16 0.06 12.65
N LEU A 79 6.20 0.06 13.58
CA LEU A 79 6.42 0.38 14.98
C LEU A 79 6.91 -0.85 15.75
N LEU A 80 8.12 -0.74 16.27
CA LEU A 80 8.76 -1.76 17.09
C LEU A 80 8.29 -1.64 18.54
N THR A 81 7.06 -2.08 18.81
CA THR A 81 6.38 -1.93 20.11
C THR A 81 6.97 -2.76 21.25
N ASP A 82 7.99 -3.57 20.94
CA ASP A 82 8.86 -4.29 21.88
C ASP A 82 10.06 -3.45 22.36
N ARG A 83 10.12 -2.15 22.02
CA ARG A 83 11.25 -1.26 22.30
C ARG A 83 10.81 0.09 22.87
N TRP A 84 11.65 0.70 23.70
CA TRP A 84 11.38 2.04 24.26
C TRP A 84 11.44 3.15 23.20
N ASN A 85 12.55 3.23 22.46
CA ASN A 85 12.80 4.26 21.44
C ASN A 85 13.59 3.67 20.25
N GLN A 86 13.27 2.41 19.90
CA GLN A 86 13.97 1.56 18.92
C GLN A 86 15.40 1.12 19.26
N ALA A 87 16.09 1.76 20.23
CA ALA A 87 17.46 1.36 20.59
C ALA A 87 17.48 0.17 21.55
N THR A 88 16.58 0.15 22.52
CA THR A 88 16.60 -0.81 23.63
C THR A 88 15.30 -1.59 23.71
N THR A 89 15.42 -2.92 23.65
CA THR A 89 14.31 -3.84 23.91
C THR A 89 13.79 -3.64 25.32
N ILE A 90 12.47 -3.66 25.46
CA ILE A 90 11.80 -3.59 26.76
C ILE A 90 12.33 -4.71 27.68
N PRO A 91 12.67 -4.41 28.96
CA PRO A 91 13.19 -5.40 29.89
C PRO A 91 12.32 -6.66 29.96
N ASP A 92 13.00 -7.81 29.92
CA ASP A 92 12.41 -9.15 29.99
C ASP A 92 11.41 -9.52 28.89
N TYR A 93 11.31 -8.76 27.80
CA TYR A 93 10.36 -9.02 26.71
C TYR A 93 10.32 -10.49 26.24
N TYR A 94 11.47 -11.06 25.88
CA TYR A 94 11.61 -12.45 25.40
C TYR A 94 11.69 -13.51 26.51
N LYS A 95 11.56 -13.13 27.79
CA LYS A 95 11.62 -14.08 28.91
C LYS A 95 10.22 -14.55 29.28
N THR A 96 10.12 -15.76 29.83
CA THR A 96 8.86 -16.30 30.38
C THR A 96 8.74 -16.09 31.89
N VAL A 97 9.76 -15.48 32.51
CA VAL A 97 9.83 -15.19 33.93
C VAL A 97 10.46 -13.81 34.12
N TRP A 98 9.92 -13.03 35.05
CA TRP A 98 10.49 -11.74 35.43
C TRP A 98 11.83 -11.91 36.14
N THR A 99 12.82 -11.14 35.71
CA THR A 99 14.13 -11.03 36.34
C THR A 99 14.22 -9.76 37.18
N ALA A 100 15.34 -9.59 37.87
CA ALA A 100 15.60 -8.36 38.62
C ALA A 100 15.48 -7.10 37.74
N SER A 101 15.93 -7.18 36.48
CA SER A 101 15.84 -6.06 35.54
C SER A 101 14.40 -5.67 35.22
N GLY A 102 13.51 -6.63 34.99
CA GLY A 102 12.08 -6.35 34.79
C GLY A 102 11.41 -5.78 36.03
N ALA A 103 11.70 -6.33 37.22
CA ALA A 103 11.17 -5.84 38.49
C ALA A 103 11.68 -4.45 38.89
N GLU A 104 12.87 -4.05 38.43
CA GLU A 104 13.39 -2.70 38.59
C GLU A 104 12.62 -1.67 37.74
N HIS A 105 12.19 -2.06 36.54
CA HIS A 105 11.51 -1.16 35.60
C HIS A 105 9.99 -1.15 35.76
N PHE A 106 9.38 -2.23 36.24
CA PHE A 106 7.93 -2.39 36.28
C PHE A 106 7.45 -2.66 37.69
N THR A 107 6.67 -1.72 38.24
CA THR A 107 6.17 -1.77 39.63
C THR A 107 5.38 -3.03 39.95
N ASN A 108 4.69 -3.61 38.96
CA ASN A 108 3.91 -4.84 39.14
C ASN A 108 4.65 -6.12 38.73
N ALA A 109 5.90 -6.03 38.25
CA ALA A 109 6.74 -7.19 37.97
C ALA A 109 7.40 -7.71 39.26
N ARG A 110 7.35 -9.03 39.46
CA ARG A 110 7.93 -9.69 40.64
C ARG A 110 8.98 -10.70 40.19
N VAL A 111 10.21 -10.58 40.68
CA VAL A 111 11.30 -11.52 40.34
C VAL A 111 10.85 -12.96 40.56
N GLY A 112 11.03 -13.80 39.54
CA GLY A 112 10.64 -15.22 39.58
C GLY A 112 9.17 -15.49 39.21
N ALA A 113 8.32 -14.47 39.06
CA ALA A 113 6.94 -14.67 38.62
C ALA A 113 6.88 -14.94 37.10
N THR A 114 6.06 -15.91 36.72
CA THR A 114 5.82 -16.28 35.32
C THR A 114 5.06 -15.18 34.60
N LYS A 115 5.38 -15.00 33.32
CA LYS A 115 4.70 -14.10 32.39
C LYS A 115 4.65 -14.73 30.99
N PRO A 116 3.76 -14.27 30.10
CA PRO A 116 3.80 -14.65 28.69
C PRO A 116 5.16 -14.30 28.04
N GLU A 117 5.56 -15.09 27.05
CA GLU A 117 6.65 -14.71 26.14
C GLU A 117 6.21 -13.51 25.29
N ARG A 118 7.15 -12.63 24.91
CA ARG A 118 6.89 -11.41 24.11
C ARG A 118 5.93 -10.44 24.81
N TYR A 119 6.22 -10.18 26.07
CA TYR A 119 5.45 -9.32 26.98
C TYR A 119 6.41 -8.56 27.89
N PRO A 120 6.20 -7.27 28.20
CA PRO A 120 5.08 -6.41 27.82
C PRO A 120 5.39 -5.65 26.52
N ASN A 121 4.36 -5.31 25.75
CA ASN A 121 4.45 -4.35 24.64
C ASN A 121 3.80 -3.02 25.03
N HIS A 122 4.12 -1.95 24.30
CA HIS A 122 3.37 -0.69 24.39
C HIS A 122 1.86 -0.92 24.25
N GLY A 123 1.05 -0.10 24.92
CA GLY A 123 -0.40 -0.28 25.06
C GLY A 123 -0.81 -0.80 26.44
N GLU A 124 -1.81 -1.68 26.49
CA GLU A 124 -2.43 -2.12 27.76
C GLU A 124 -1.47 -2.95 28.62
N GLU A 125 -0.64 -3.78 28.00
CA GLU A 125 0.31 -4.64 28.71
C GLU A 125 1.34 -3.81 29.48
N MET A 126 1.88 -2.77 28.83
CA MET A 126 2.79 -1.81 29.43
C MET A 126 2.11 -1.04 30.58
N TYR A 127 0.84 -0.64 30.39
CA TYR A 127 0.04 -0.01 31.43
C TYR A 127 -0.10 -0.89 32.66
N ASP A 128 -0.44 -2.16 32.47
CA ASP A 128 -0.69 -3.09 33.57
C ASP A 128 0.58 -3.41 34.36
N VAL A 129 1.72 -3.65 33.70
CA VAL A 129 2.97 -4.00 34.42
C VAL A 129 3.63 -2.80 35.10
N SER A 130 3.49 -1.62 34.50
CA SER A 130 4.12 -0.40 35.03
C SER A 130 3.31 0.23 36.17
N GLY A 131 2.14 -0.31 36.49
CA GLY A 131 1.23 0.27 37.48
C GLY A 131 0.57 1.56 36.99
N GLY A 132 0.31 1.66 35.68
CA GLY A 132 -0.24 2.85 35.04
C GLY A 132 0.77 3.97 34.83
N LEU A 133 2.07 3.70 34.94
CA LEU A 133 3.11 4.70 34.64
C LEU A 133 3.23 4.95 33.13
N TYR A 134 3.30 3.87 32.35
CA TYR A 134 3.49 3.82 30.90
C TYR A 134 2.25 3.24 30.21
N GLY A 135 2.18 3.28 28.87
CA GLY A 135 1.15 2.61 28.08
C GLY A 135 -0.22 3.31 28.06
N HIS A 136 -1.23 2.59 27.58
CA HIS A 136 -2.58 3.09 27.40
C HIS A 136 -3.61 1.98 27.59
N LYS A 137 -4.71 2.27 28.30
CA LYS A 137 -5.77 1.30 28.58
C LYS A 137 -7.14 1.99 28.62
N ASN A 138 -8.07 1.56 27.75
CA ASN A 138 -9.45 2.04 27.73
C ASN A 138 -9.58 3.58 27.64
N GLY A 139 -8.87 4.21 26.71
CA GLY A 139 -8.90 5.69 26.62
C GLY A 139 -8.06 6.43 27.68
N MET A 140 -7.37 5.72 28.57
CA MET A 140 -6.53 6.31 29.63
C MET A 140 -5.05 6.10 29.32
N ALA A 141 -4.34 7.18 29.06
CA ALA A 141 -2.89 7.17 29.02
C ALA A 141 -2.31 6.96 30.43
N GLY A 142 -1.12 6.34 30.49
CA GLY A 142 -0.32 6.27 31.70
C GLY A 142 -0.02 7.65 32.27
N THR A 143 0.49 7.71 33.51
CA THR A 143 0.81 8.99 34.18
C THR A 143 1.91 9.77 33.47
N ASN A 144 2.75 9.12 32.67
CA ASN A 144 3.69 9.77 31.76
C ASN A 144 3.04 10.27 30.46
N ARG A 145 1.71 10.18 30.34
CA ARG A 145 0.91 10.60 29.18
C ARG A 145 1.27 9.88 27.87
N GLY A 146 1.83 8.68 27.94
CA GLY A 146 2.21 7.93 26.75
C GLY A 146 3.43 8.48 26.00
N GLU A 147 4.21 9.37 26.63
CA GLU A 147 5.38 10.02 26.02
C GLU A 147 6.37 9.04 25.40
N GLU A 148 6.56 7.86 25.99
CA GLU A 148 7.44 6.81 25.50
C GLU A 148 6.97 6.25 24.14
N CYS A 149 5.67 6.06 23.98
CA CYS A 149 5.12 5.53 22.75
C CYS A 149 5.05 6.64 21.69
N TYR A 150 4.73 7.88 22.08
CA TYR A 150 4.81 9.03 21.17
C TYR A 150 6.25 9.33 20.75
N GLU A 151 7.26 9.09 21.59
CA GLU A 151 8.66 9.12 21.17
C GLU A 151 9.00 8.00 20.20
N LEU A 152 8.52 6.77 20.43
CA LEU A 152 8.68 5.68 19.48
C LEU A 152 8.07 6.03 18.11
N ILE A 153 6.86 6.58 18.09
CA ILE A 153 6.14 7.03 16.90
C ILE A 153 6.93 8.14 16.20
N ARG A 154 7.25 9.24 16.89
CA ARG A 154 8.01 10.36 16.32
C ARG A 154 9.38 9.94 15.76
N ASN A 155 10.04 8.99 16.43
CA ASN A 155 11.31 8.46 15.95
C ASN A 155 11.17 7.57 14.70
N GLN A 156 9.99 6.97 14.47
CA GLN A 156 9.70 6.29 13.20
C GLN A 156 9.26 7.29 12.13
N GLU A 157 8.37 8.22 12.46
CA GLU A 157 7.94 9.33 11.60
C GLU A 157 9.13 10.10 11.01
N GLY A 158 10.12 10.42 11.83
CA GLY A 158 11.33 11.12 11.38
C GLY A 158 12.26 10.31 10.47
N ARG A 159 11.88 9.09 10.04
CA ARG A 159 12.72 8.21 9.23
C ARG A 159 12.09 7.82 7.90
N THR A 160 10.79 8.01 7.68
CA THR A 160 10.14 7.75 6.39
C THR A 160 10.24 8.91 5.42
N THR A 161 10.10 8.59 4.13
CA THR A 161 10.13 9.54 3.02
C THR A 161 8.73 9.85 2.52
N GLY A 162 7.78 10.17 3.41
CA GLY A 162 6.41 10.47 2.99
C GLY A 162 5.54 10.97 4.14
N THR A 163 4.28 11.30 3.82
CA THR A 163 3.27 11.60 4.84
C THR A 163 2.85 10.26 5.44
N GLU A 164 3.48 9.86 6.56
CA GLU A 164 3.11 8.62 7.24
C GLU A 164 1.65 8.68 7.66
N ILE A 165 0.86 7.84 7.00
CA ILE A 165 -0.59 7.85 7.11
C ILE A 165 -1.08 6.47 7.57
N VAL A 166 -0.24 5.43 7.49
CA VAL A 166 -0.53 4.10 8.04
C VAL A 166 0.67 3.54 8.80
N ALA A 167 0.40 2.80 9.87
CA ALA A 167 1.42 2.07 10.60
C ALA A 167 1.11 0.56 10.65
N ALA A 168 2.13 -0.28 10.65
CA ALA A 168 2.03 -1.63 11.21
C ALA A 168 2.83 -1.70 12.51
N TYR A 169 2.41 -2.51 13.48
CA TYR A 169 3.11 -2.62 14.75
C TYR A 169 3.31 -4.06 15.21
N ARG A 170 4.44 -4.27 15.89
CA ARG A 170 4.93 -5.60 16.27
C ARG A 170 4.26 -6.11 17.53
N ASN A 171 3.31 -7.05 17.39
CA ASN A 171 2.74 -7.86 18.47
C ASN A 171 2.35 -7.05 19.71
N GLY A 172 1.08 -6.72 19.89
CA GLY A 172 0.64 -6.14 21.16
C GLY A 172 -0.86 -6.10 21.22
N LYS A 173 -1.46 -6.41 22.36
CA LYS A 173 -2.91 -6.26 22.54
C LYS A 173 -3.30 -4.77 22.48
N ARG A 174 -4.37 -4.48 21.72
CA ARG A 174 -5.40 -3.42 21.75
C ARG A 174 -5.08 -1.95 22.13
N GLY A 175 -3.94 -1.61 22.75
CA GLY A 175 -3.70 -0.27 23.31
C GLY A 175 -2.88 0.70 22.44
N VAL A 176 -2.05 0.21 21.51
CA VAL A 176 -1.19 1.09 20.67
C VAL A 176 -2.01 1.87 19.65
N THR A 177 -3.02 1.23 19.08
CA THR A 177 -3.93 1.84 18.12
C THR A 177 -4.60 3.11 18.65
N GLU A 178 -5.07 3.09 19.91
CA GLU A 178 -5.70 4.26 20.52
C GLU A 178 -4.72 5.44 20.54
N MET A 179 -3.46 5.19 20.87
CA MET A 179 -2.40 6.19 20.88
C MET A 179 -2.08 6.71 19.47
N LEU A 180 -2.10 5.85 18.45
CA LEU A 180 -1.90 6.26 17.06
C LEU A 180 -3.02 7.16 16.54
N ARG A 181 -4.26 6.90 16.98
CA ARG A 181 -5.42 7.71 16.62
C ARG A 181 -5.41 9.08 17.31
N ASP A 182 -5.11 9.09 18.61
CA ASP A 182 -5.09 10.32 19.41
C ASP A 182 -3.85 11.20 19.11
N GLY A 183 -2.78 10.58 18.58
CA GLY A 183 -1.54 11.22 18.14
C GLY A 183 -1.63 12.03 16.83
N LYS A 184 -2.77 11.98 16.12
CA LYS A 184 -3.15 12.79 14.93
C LYS A 184 -2.51 12.48 13.55
N SER A 185 -1.73 11.40 13.36
CA SER A 185 -1.05 11.18 12.07
C SER A 185 -1.60 10.03 11.21
N TYR A 186 -2.14 8.96 11.81
CA TYR A 186 -2.45 7.73 11.06
C TYR A 186 -3.96 7.54 10.79
N LEU A 187 -4.31 7.27 9.53
CA LEU A 187 -5.64 6.89 9.07
C LEU A 187 -5.99 5.43 9.40
N GLY A 188 -4.99 4.60 9.64
CA GLY A 188 -5.18 3.20 9.98
C GLY A 188 -3.91 2.56 10.53
N SER A 189 -4.08 1.41 11.18
CA SER A 189 -2.94 0.62 11.62
C SER A 189 -3.18 -0.88 11.49
N ARG A 190 -2.10 -1.66 11.40
CA ARG A 190 -2.12 -3.12 11.37
C ARG A 190 -1.35 -3.72 12.54
N ASN A 191 -1.97 -4.66 13.24
CA ASN A 191 -1.27 -5.49 14.22
C ASN A 191 -0.61 -6.70 13.54
N SER A 192 0.64 -7.04 13.88
CA SER A 192 1.29 -8.28 13.40
C SER A 192 0.80 -9.57 14.10
N ARG A 193 -0.25 -9.50 14.94
CA ARG A 193 -0.77 -10.65 15.71
C ARG A 193 -1.15 -11.82 14.79
N ALA A 194 -0.69 -13.02 15.16
CA ALA A 194 -0.99 -14.26 14.45
C ALA A 194 -2.31 -14.87 14.96
N SER A 195 -3.42 -14.61 14.29
CA SER A 195 -4.60 -15.49 14.31
C SER A 195 -4.90 -15.90 12.87
N ILE A 196 -4.77 -17.19 12.58
CA ILE A 196 -5.17 -17.78 11.30
C ILE A 196 -6.47 -18.51 11.59
N SER A 197 -7.58 -17.81 11.47
CA SER A 197 -8.91 -18.39 11.36
C SER A 197 -9.46 -17.92 10.02
N LEU A 198 -9.99 -18.82 9.19
CA LEU A 198 -10.71 -18.45 7.98
C LEU A 198 -12.19 -18.17 8.29
N ASP A 199 -12.67 -18.66 9.44
CA ASP A 199 -14.01 -18.36 9.96
C ASP A 199 -14.06 -16.97 10.61
N ASP A 200 -12.90 -16.46 11.06
CA ASP A 200 -12.69 -15.06 11.42
C ASP A 200 -11.74 -14.41 10.41
N LEU A 201 -12.30 -13.74 9.38
CA LEU A 201 -11.57 -12.75 8.56
C LEU A 201 -10.93 -11.62 9.40
N GLU A 202 -11.04 -11.68 10.72
CA GLU A 202 -10.34 -10.90 11.73
C GLU A 202 -8.90 -11.42 11.92
N ASN A 203 -7.99 -11.07 11.01
CA ASN A 203 -6.79 -10.46 11.57
C ASN A 203 -7.32 -9.25 12.34
N ASP A 204 -7.13 -9.25 13.67
CA ASP A 204 -7.62 -8.21 14.57
C ASP A 204 -6.95 -6.88 14.15
N TYR A 205 -7.51 -6.20 13.13
CA TYR A 205 -7.34 -4.78 12.81
C TYR A 205 -8.02 -4.01 13.93
N ASP A 206 -7.53 -4.23 15.14
CA ASP A 206 -8.07 -3.65 16.34
C ASP A 206 -7.59 -2.21 16.37
N GLY A 207 -8.36 -1.41 15.66
CA GLY A 207 -7.91 -0.22 14.97
C GLY A 207 -8.57 -0.06 13.63
N GLN A 208 -9.89 -0.25 13.64
CA GLN A 208 -10.87 0.35 12.74
C GLN A 208 -10.16 1.14 11.64
N SER A 209 -9.93 0.53 10.47
CA SER A 209 -10.11 1.35 9.28
C SER A 209 -11.49 1.94 9.50
N ARG A 210 -11.60 3.27 9.60
CA ARG A 210 -12.92 3.95 9.69
C ARG A 210 -13.82 3.62 8.49
N TYR A 211 -13.32 2.80 7.57
CA TYR A 211 -13.77 2.50 6.23
C TYR A 211 -13.85 0.97 6.13
N ASP A 212 -15.07 0.48 6.11
CA ASP A 212 -15.45 -0.93 6.19
C ASP A 212 -14.86 -1.78 5.04
N ARG A 213 -14.59 -3.06 5.35
CA ARG A 213 -14.23 -4.21 4.48
C ARG A 213 -12.78 -4.42 4.02
N PRO A 214 -11.80 -4.57 4.93
CA PRO A 214 -10.60 -5.33 4.61
C PRO A 214 -10.92 -6.84 4.63
N SER A 215 -10.92 -7.49 3.47
CA SER A 215 -10.76 -8.95 3.40
C SER A 215 -9.28 -9.23 3.49
N THR A 216 -8.85 -9.94 4.54
CA THR A 216 -7.43 -10.14 4.78
C THR A 216 -7.05 -11.59 4.78
N THR A 217 -5.91 -11.87 4.15
CA THR A 217 -5.25 -13.18 4.22
C THR A 217 -3.83 -13.00 4.71
N ARG A 218 -3.28 -14.03 5.32
CA ARG A 218 -1.88 -14.05 5.77
C ARG A 218 -1.14 -15.19 5.09
N LEU A 219 -0.38 -14.87 4.05
CA LEU A 219 0.46 -15.82 3.32
C LEU A 219 1.86 -15.84 3.97
N PHE A 220 2.49 -17.03 4.12
CA PHE A 220 3.88 -17.19 4.60
C PHE A 220 4.22 -16.65 6.01
N ASN A 221 3.63 -17.25 7.06
CA ASN A 221 3.80 -16.78 8.44
C ASN A 221 4.53 -17.70 9.43
N ASP A 222 5.46 -18.59 9.07
CA ASP A 222 6.25 -19.16 10.18
C ASP A 222 7.60 -19.76 9.85
N ALA A 223 8.48 -19.63 10.85
CA ALA A 223 9.75 -20.32 11.00
C ALA A 223 9.57 -21.75 11.56
N ASN A 224 8.33 -22.20 11.76
CA ASN A 224 8.02 -23.55 12.24
C ASN A 224 7.36 -24.38 11.12
N PRO A 225 8.14 -25.09 10.28
CA PRO A 225 7.67 -25.80 9.09
C PRO A 225 6.71 -26.97 9.37
N GLU A 226 6.36 -27.21 10.63
CA GLU A 226 5.44 -28.28 11.07
C GLU A 226 4.13 -27.75 11.68
N LYS A 227 4.02 -26.47 12.05
CA LYS A 227 2.83 -25.93 12.74
C LYS A 227 2.02 -24.93 11.94
N ILE A 228 2.61 -24.33 10.92
CA ILE A 228 1.92 -23.55 9.91
C ILE A 228 2.24 -24.30 8.62
N TRP A 229 1.32 -25.19 8.23
CA TRP A 229 1.41 -25.97 6.98
C TRP A 229 2.60 -26.92 6.98
N GLY A 230 2.37 -28.13 7.50
CA GLY A 230 3.35 -29.22 7.51
C GLY A 230 3.76 -29.65 6.11
N THR A 231 4.68 -28.92 5.48
CA THR A 231 5.65 -29.40 4.48
C THR A 231 6.61 -28.26 4.18
N ARG A 232 7.91 -28.52 4.28
CA ARG A 232 9.02 -27.68 3.81
C ARG A 232 8.98 -27.34 2.30
N ASN A 233 7.93 -27.72 1.58
CA ASN A 233 7.76 -27.45 0.16
C ASN A 233 6.63 -26.43 -0.02
N VAL A 234 7.02 -25.16 -0.07
CA VAL A 234 6.24 -24.10 -0.72
C VAL A 234 6.16 -24.35 -2.24
N ASN A 235 7.00 -25.24 -2.76
CA ASN A 235 6.83 -25.81 -4.09
C ASN A 235 5.50 -26.55 -4.13
N THR A 236 4.51 -25.96 -4.79
CA THR A 236 3.26 -26.60 -5.21
C THR A 236 2.33 -27.05 -4.09
N ASN A 237 1.77 -26.10 -3.32
CA ASN A 237 0.51 -26.37 -2.65
C ASN A 237 -0.62 -25.68 -3.42
N PRO A 238 -1.24 -26.35 -4.43
CA PRO A 238 -2.36 -25.80 -5.17
C PRO A 238 -3.50 -25.28 -4.30
N ALA A 239 -3.66 -25.80 -3.07
CA ALA A 239 -4.67 -25.32 -2.15
C ALA A 239 -4.34 -23.94 -1.56
N LEU A 240 -3.06 -23.56 -1.44
CA LEU A 240 -2.66 -22.21 -1.02
C LEU A 240 -2.89 -21.20 -2.15
N GLU A 241 -2.49 -21.57 -3.37
CA GLU A 241 -2.68 -20.77 -4.57
C GLU A 241 -4.18 -20.50 -4.80
N ALA A 242 -5.00 -21.56 -4.78
CA ALA A 242 -6.45 -21.46 -4.89
C ALA A 242 -7.06 -20.59 -3.78
N ARG A 243 -6.67 -20.78 -2.52
CA ARG A 243 -7.20 -19.97 -1.41
C ARG A 243 -6.87 -18.49 -1.53
N PHE A 244 -5.66 -18.16 -1.98
CA PHE A 244 -5.25 -16.77 -2.17
C PHE A 244 -6.07 -16.12 -3.28
N GLN A 245 -6.21 -16.82 -4.41
CA GLN A 245 -7.06 -16.39 -5.51
C GLN A 245 -8.52 -16.24 -5.08
N ASP A 246 -9.10 -17.24 -4.41
CA ASP A 246 -10.49 -17.23 -3.93
C ASP A 246 -10.75 -16.04 -3.00
N ALA A 247 -9.83 -15.73 -2.08
CA ALA A 247 -9.96 -14.58 -1.20
C ALA A 247 -9.93 -13.25 -1.97
N VAL A 248 -9.09 -13.12 -2.99
CA VAL A 248 -9.08 -11.93 -3.86
C VAL A 248 -10.41 -11.81 -4.62
N LEU A 249 -10.89 -12.90 -5.22
CA LEU A 249 -12.15 -12.90 -5.98
C LEU A 249 -13.37 -12.62 -5.10
N LEU A 250 -13.45 -13.20 -3.91
CA LEU A 250 -14.49 -12.88 -2.92
C LEU A 250 -14.46 -11.39 -2.53
N THR A 251 -13.26 -10.80 -2.46
CA THR A 251 -13.11 -9.37 -2.18
C THR A 251 -13.57 -8.53 -3.37
N ALA A 252 -13.26 -8.96 -4.59
CA ALA A 252 -13.71 -8.32 -5.82
C ALA A 252 -15.25 -8.34 -5.93
N GLU A 253 -15.87 -9.50 -5.70
CA GLU A 253 -17.33 -9.67 -5.68
C GLU A 253 -18.02 -8.77 -4.64
N ALA A 254 -17.38 -8.57 -3.49
CA ALA A 254 -17.90 -7.72 -2.41
C ALA A 254 -17.61 -6.22 -2.60
N GLY A 255 -16.86 -5.85 -3.64
CA GLY A 255 -16.35 -4.50 -3.87
C GLY A 255 -15.41 -3.98 -2.78
N GLY A 256 -14.63 -4.87 -2.17
CA GLY A 256 -13.86 -4.60 -0.94
C GLY A 256 -12.43 -4.10 -1.17
N PHE A 257 -11.64 -4.09 -0.09
CA PHE A 257 -10.21 -3.88 -0.13
C PHE A 257 -9.50 -5.18 0.26
N PHE A 258 -8.74 -5.77 -0.65
CA PHE A 258 -7.92 -6.94 -0.37
C PHE A 258 -6.56 -6.50 0.15
N SER A 259 -6.20 -6.97 1.34
CA SER A 259 -4.87 -6.76 1.91
C SER A 259 -4.29 -8.08 2.41
N ASN A 260 -3.16 -8.50 1.84
CA ASN A 260 -2.39 -9.63 2.32
C ASN A 260 -1.22 -9.16 3.17
N PHE A 261 -0.95 -9.83 4.29
CA PHE A 261 0.33 -9.74 4.96
C PHE A 261 1.21 -10.98 4.74
N SER A 262 2.42 -10.76 4.20
CA SER A 262 3.46 -11.77 4.02
C SER A 262 4.82 -11.29 4.49
N HIS A 263 5.59 -12.17 5.15
CA HIS A 263 6.99 -11.87 5.46
C HIS A 263 7.85 -12.02 4.20
N PHE A 264 8.01 -10.95 3.41
CA PHE A 264 8.78 -11.02 2.15
C PHE A 264 10.21 -11.53 2.36
N HIS A 265 10.81 -11.22 3.50
CA HIS A 265 12.13 -11.72 3.88
C HIS A 265 12.16 -13.25 4.13
N LEU A 266 11.02 -13.90 4.40
CA LEU A 266 10.93 -15.36 4.58
C LEU A 266 10.62 -16.11 3.27
N ILE A 267 10.16 -15.40 2.23
CA ILE A 267 9.89 -15.96 0.88
C ILE A 267 11.20 -16.39 0.16
N TYR A 268 12.36 -16.20 0.78
CA TYR A 268 13.68 -16.41 0.17
C TYR A 268 14.55 -17.47 0.86
N ASN A 269 13.95 -18.38 1.62
CA ASN A 269 14.72 -19.53 2.13
C ASN A 269 15.10 -20.54 1.01
N GLY A 270 14.74 -20.26 -0.26
CA GLY A 270 15.22 -20.90 -1.50
C GLY A 270 14.69 -20.20 -2.76
N ILE A 271 15.36 -20.36 -3.92
CA ILE A 271 14.94 -19.77 -5.23
C ILE A 271 13.48 -20.13 -5.58
N ASP A 272 13.14 -21.37 -5.29
CA ASP A 272 11.83 -22.01 -5.39
C ASP A 272 10.66 -21.21 -4.78
N GLN A 273 10.85 -20.61 -3.61
CA GLN A 273 9.80 -19.88 -2.90
C GLN A 273 9.44 -18.54 -3.57
N THR A 274 10.43 -17.89 -4.17
CA THR A 274 10.22 -16.64 -4.92
C THR A 274 9.45 -16.90 -6.21
N VAL A 275 9.79 -17.99 -6.92
CA VAL A 275 9.07 -18.41 -8.12
C VAL A 275 7.62 -18.74 -7.78
N ALA A 276 7.38 -19.44 -6.67
CA ALA A 276 6.02 -19.73 -6.21
C ALA A 276 5.21 -18.46 -5.88
N TYR A 277 5.81 -17.48 -5.17
CA TYR A 277 5.12 -16.21 -4.88
C TYR A 277 4.77 -15.44 -6.17
N GLN A 278 5.67 -15.42 -7.13
CA GLN A 278 5.41 -14.81 -8.44
C GLN A 278 4.27 -15.53 -9.17
N GLN A 279 4.27 -16.87 -9.20
CA GLN A 279 3.20 -17.65 -9.81
C GLN A 279 1.85 -17.33 -9.16
N ILE A 280 1.80 -17.20 -7.84
CA ILE A 280 0.60 -16.79 -7.11
C ILE A 280 0.10 -15.41 -7.58
N LEU A 281 0.97 -14.40 -7.63
CA LEU A 281 0.58 -13.06 -8.08
C LEU A 281 0.10 -13.06 -9.54
N GLN A 282 0.74 -13.86 -10.40
CA GLN A 282 0.36 -13.96 -11.80
C GLN A 282 -1.00 -14.65 -11.98
N GLN A 283 -1.25 -15.75 -11.26
CA GLN A 283 -2.54 -16.44 -11.26
C GLN A 283 -3.66 -15.53 -10.72
N VAL A 284 -3.38 -14.74 -9.68
CA VAL A 284 -4.34 -13.73 -9.19
C VAL A 284 -4.65 -12.71 -10.28
N ARG A 285 -3.62 -12.19 -10.96
CA ARG A 285 -3.85 -11.23 -12.04
C ARG A 285 -4.67 -11.84 -13.17
N GLU A 286 -4.34 -13.06 -13.59
CA GLU A 286 -5.10 -13.80 -14.60
C GLU A 286 -6.55 -14.04 -14.18
N ALA A 287 -6.80 -14.30 -12.90
CA ALA A 287 -8.16 -14.49 -12.37
C ALA A 287 -8.97 -13.19 -12.40
N ILE A 288 -8.36 -12.07 -11.97
CA ILE A 288 -8.96 -10.72 -12.06
C ILE A 288 -9.35 -10.41 -13.51
N ASP A 289 -8.42 -10.63 -14.45
CA ASP A 289 -8.64 -10.33 -15.87
C ASP A 289 -9.69 -11.25 -16.51
N ARG A 290 -9.65 -12.56 -16.19
CA ARG A 290 -10.61 -13.56 -16.70
C ARG A 290 -12.04 -13.22 -16.30
N ASP A 291 -12.24 -12.79 -15.06
CA ASP A 291 -13.56 -12.50 -14.51
C ASP A 291 -14.00 -11.05 -14.79
N GLY A 292 -13.14 -10.26 -15.46
CA GLY A 292 -13.45 -8.92 -15.95
C GLY A 292 -13.38 -7.82 -14.91
N TYR A 293 -12.75 -8.07 -13.76
CA TYR A 293 -12.65 -7.08 -12.68
C TYR A 293 -11.62 -6.00 -12.99
N PHE A 294 -11.97 -4.75 -12.71
CA PHE A 294 -11.06 -3.62 -12.70
C PHE A 294 -10.55 -3.35 -11.29
N VAL A 295 -9.24 -3.48 -11.09
CA VAL A 295 -8.58 -3.36 -9.77
C VAL A 295 -7.83 -2.04 -9.60
N HIS A 296 -8.03 -1.37 -8.47
CA HIS A 296 -7.15 -0.29 -7.99
C HIS A 296 -6.00 -0.91 -7.20
N ALA A 297 -4.89 -1.18 -7.87
CA ALA A 297 -3.72 -1.78 -7.24
C ALA A 297 -2.70 -0.71 -6.83
N ASN A 298 -2.54 -0.50 -5.52
CA ASN A 298 -1.69 0.54 -4.97
C ASN A 298 -1.12 0.14 -3.60
N GLY A 299 -0.33 1.02 -3.01
CA GLY A 299 0.06 0.92 -1.61
C GLY A 299 -1.14 1.07 -0.66
N TYR A 300 -1.01 0.50 0.52
CA TYR A 300 -2.04 0.43 1.56
C TYR A 300 -2.46 1.82 2.05
N GLY A 301 -1.48 2.70 2.27
CA GLY A 301 -1.65 4.10 2.64
C GLY A 301 -2.36 4.90 1.57
N ALA A 302 -1.94 4.79 0.30
CA ALA A 302 -2.65 5.42 -0.82
C ALA A 302 -4.12 4.97 -0.92
N ILE A 303 -4.40 3.68 -0.71
CA ILE A 303 -5.77 3.16 -0.67
C ILE A 303 -6.56 3.74 0.50
N LEU A 304 -5.98 3.78 1.71
CA LEU A 304 -6.66 4.36 2.88
C LEU A 304 -6.88 5.86 2.76
N GLN A 305 -5.96 6.62 2.16
CA GLN A 305 -6.14 8.04 1.85
C GLN A 305 -7.41 8.25 1.01
N TYR A 306 -7.57 7.46 -0.06
CA TYR A 306 -8.75 7.53 -0.91
C TYR A 306 -10.04 7.20 -0.14
N LEU A 307 -10.04 6.09 0.61
CA LEU A 307 -11.21 5.68 1.40
C LEU A 307 -11.59 6.76 2.42
N ALA A 308 -10.60 7.41 3.03
CA ALA A 308 -10.82 8.50 3.98
C ALA A 308 -11.42 9.74 3.34
N LEU A 309 -10.91 10.12 2.18
CA LEU A 309 -11.44 11.24 1.41
C LEU A 309 -12.88 10.98 0.93
N ARG A 310 -13.15 9.77 0.42
CA ARG A 310 -14.49 9.36 -0.04
C ARG A 310 -15.55 9.58 1.04
N GLU A 311 -15.26 9.15 2.25
CA GLU A 311 -16.22 9.10 3.37
C GLU A 311 -16.45 10.47 4.01
N THR A 312 -15.52 11.39 3.81
CA THR A 312 -15.60 12.77 4.33
C THR A 312 -16.01 13.79 3.28
N THR A 313 -16.23 13.36 2.04
CA THR A 313 -16.60 14.20 0.90
C THR A 313 -17.99 13.85 0.40
N THR A 314 -18.75 14.87 0.04
CA THR A 314 -20.03 14.72 -0.69
C THR A 314 -19.94 15.39 -2.05
N VAL A 315 -20.73 14.93 -3.01
CA VAL A 315 -20.72 15.45 -4.38
C VAL A 315 -22.11 15.89 -4.84
N LYS A 316 -22.16 16.97 -5.61
CA LYS A 316 -23.30 17.37 -6.44
C LYS A 316 -22.81 17.77 -7.82
N ALA A 317 -23.60 17.48 -8.85
CA ALA A 317 -23.29 17.90 -10.20
C ALA A 317 -24.49 18.63 -10.83
N TYR A 318 -24.19 19.66 -11.63
CA TYR A 318 -25.17 20.48 -12.30
C TYR A 318 -24.79 20.64 -13.76
N ARG A 319 -25.78 20.59 -14.64
CA ARG A 319 -25.65 21.01 -16.03
C ARG A 319 -26.04 22.47 -16.17
N GLU A 320 -25.16 23.22 -16.83
CA GLU A 320 -25.32 24.62 -17.19
C GLU A 320 -24.98 24.76 -18.69
N GLU A 321 -25.98 24.84 -19.57
CA GLU A 321 -25.74 24.88 -21.04
C GLU A 321 -24.83 23.72 -21.53
N ASP A 322 -23.65 24.05 -22.06
CA ASP A 322 -22.64 23.13 -22.60
C ASP A 322 -21.56 22.75 -21.57
N LEU A 323 -21.77 23.02 -20.28
CA LEU A 323 -20.85 22.65 -19.21
C LEU A 323 -21.54 21.85 -18.10
N ILE A 324 -20.72 21.10 -17.39
CA ILE A 324 -21.12 20.44 -16.15
C ILE A 324 -20.22 20.91 -15.02
N ARG A 325 -20.86 21.37 -13.95
CA ARG A 325 -20.21 21.79 -12.72
C ARG A 325 -20.32 20.69 -11.67
N ILE A 326 -19.19 20.13 -11.26
CA ILE A 326 -19.07 19.21 -10.13
C ILE A 326 -18.66 20.04 -8.91
N GLU A 327 -19.47 19.97 -7.87
CA GLU A 327 -19.19 20.56 -6.57
C GLU A 327 -18.95 19.46 -5.55
N THR A 328 -17.81 19.52 -4.86
CA THR A 328 -17.53 18.66 -3.73
C THR A 328 -17.53 19.46 -2.43
N THR A 329 -18.14 18.92 -1.39
CA THR A 329 -18.09 19.49 -0.03
C THR A 329 -17.34 18.54 0.88
N PHE A 330 -16.24 19.02 1.46
CA PHE A 330 -15.41 18.29 2.41
C PHE A 330 -15.78 18.68 3.84
N SER A 331 -16.08 17.69 4.68
CA SER A 331 -16.52 17.88 6.07
C SER A 331 -15.41 17.69 7.10
N GLY A 332 -14.14 17.69 6.66
CA GLY A 332 -12.97 17.13 7.35
C GLY A 332 -12.47 17.78 8.64
N ALA A 333 -13.35 17.90 9.63
CA ALA A 333 -12.95 18.13 11.02
C ALA A 333 -11.95 17.05 11.53
N ASP A 334 -12.02 15.84 10.96
CA ASP A 334 -11.21 14.69 11.37
C ASP A 334 -10.01 14.39 10.46
N LEU A 335 -9.86 15.09 9.33
CA LEU A 335 -8.78 14.91 8.37
C LEU A 335 -8.10 16.25 8.03
N PRO A 336 -7.60 17.00 9.04
CA PRO A 336 -6.87 18.23 8.75
C PRO A 336 -5.59 17.88 7.98
N ARG A 337 -5.41 18.48 6.80
CA ARG A 337 -4.28 18.28 5.86
C ARG A 337 -4.42 17.12 4.86
N PHE A 338 -5.62 16.85 4.35
CA PHE A 338 -5.73 15.92 3.22
C PHE A 338 -4.94 16.41 1.98
N GLU A 339 -4.63 17.70 1.92
CA GLU A 339 -3.79 18.30 0.90
C GLU A 339 -2.33 17.77 0.93
N ASP A 340 -1.89 17.19 2.05
CA ASP A 340 -0.58 16.54 2.20
C ASP A 340 -0.60 15.07 1.72
N PHE A 341 -1.74 14.56 1.27
CA PHE A 341 -1.86 13.20 0.73
C PHE A 341 -1.16 13.11 -0.64
N ASP A 342 -0.57 11.95 -0.93
CA ASP A 342 0.01 11.68 -2.26
C ASP A 342 -1.07 11.67 -3.35
N GLN A 343 -2.32 11.36 -2.95
CA GLN A 343 -3.49 11.33 -3.83
C GLN A 343 -4.64 12.11 -3.20
N PRO A 344 -4.62 13.45 -3.26
CA PRO A 344 -5.62 14.32 -2.64
C PRO A 344 -6.89 14.44 -3.50
N TYR A 345 -7.38 13.31 -4.03
CA TYR A 345 -8.48 13.25 -4.99
C TYR A 345 -9.54 12.22 -4.57
N VAL A 346 -10.79 12.52 -4.87
CA VAL A 346 -11.88 11.56 -4.92
C VAL A 346 -12.32 11.36 -6.36
N THR A 347 -12.72 10.14 -6.72
CA THR A 347 -13.21 9.86 -8.07
C THR A 347 -14.72 10.02 -8.10
N VAL A 348 -15.21 10.89 -8.98
CA VAL A 348 -16.64 11.10 -9.22
C VAL A 348 -17.04 10.40 -10.51
N LYS A 349 -18.07 9.55 -10.43
CA LYS A 349 -18.73 8.95 -11.59
C LYS A 349 -19.82 9.87 -12.10
N ILE A 350 -19.83 10.09 -13.41
CA ILE A 350 -20.85 10.89 -14.11
C ILE A 350 -21.15 10.30 -15.49
N SER A 351 -22.40 10.42 -15.96
CA SER A 351 -22.81 9.95 -17.28
C SER A 351 -23.28 11.12 -18.15
N VAL A 352 -22.69 11.24 -19.34
CA VAL A 352 -22.99 12.28 -20.35
C VAL A 352 -23.01 11.68 -21.76
N PRO A 353 -24.03 10.86 -22.09
CA PRO A 353 -24.04 10.05 -23.30
C PRO A 353 -24.01 10.82 -24.62
N GLU A 354 -24.38 12.10 -24.60
CA GLU A 354 -24.41 12.99 -25.76
C GLU A 354 -23.06 13.66 -26.06
N TRP A 355 -22.11 13.64 -25.12
CA TRP A 355 -20.80 14.25 -25.35
C TRP A 355 -19.84 13.26 -26.01
N PRO A 356 -19.13 13.66 -27.09
CA PRO A 356 -18.17 12.78 -27.77
C PRO A 356 -16.96 12.44 -26.87
N GLY A 357 -16.64 13.34 -25.96
CA GLY A 357 -15.61 13.22 -24.95
C GLY A 357 -15.73 14.34 -23.93
N VAL A 358 -14.96 14.26 -22.85
CA VAL A 358 -14.98 15.22 -21.74
C VAL A 358 -13.57 15.73 -21.52
N ARG A 359 -13.40 17.06 -21.56
CA ARG A 359 -12.27 17.72 -20.93
C ARG A 359 -12.68 18.28 -19.58
N CYS A 360 -11.67 18.52 -18.75
CA CYS A 360 -11.84 18.99 -17.40
C CYS A 360 -10.80 20.08 -17.12
N ASP A 361 -11.21 21.13 -16.41
CA ASP A 361 -10.37 22.28 -16.11
C ASP A 361 -9.39 22.02 -14.95
N VAL A 362 -9.89 21.44 -13.86
CA VAL A 362 -9.20 21.23 -12.59
C VAL A 362 -9.57 19.85 -12.04
N CYS A 363 -8.94 18.83 -12.60
CA CYS A 363 -8.91 17.47 -12.08
C CYS A 363 -7.54 16.83 -12.36
N ALA A 364 -7.24 15.75 -11.66
CA ALA A 364 -6.02 14.98 -11.89
C ALA A 364 -6.06 14.18 -13.20
N GLY A 365 -7.28 13.85 -13.67
CA GLY A 365 -7.50 13.12 -14.90
C GLY A 365 -8.85 12.41 -14.91
N ILE A 366 -9.10 11.70 -16.01
CA ILE A 366 -10.41 11.09 -16.31
C ILE A 366 -10.19 9.68 -16.86
N ARG A 367 -10.92 8.70 -16.32
CA ARG A 367 -11.16 7.42 -17.00
C ARG A 367 -12.50 7.47 -17.72
N LYS A 368 -12.57 6.94 -18.94
CA LYS A 368 -13.81 6.81 -19.72
C LYS A 368 -14.16 5.34 -19.93
N GLU A 369 -15.43 5.00 -19.71
CA GLU A 369 -15.99 3.67 -19.99
C GLU A 369 -17.36 3.81 -20.65
N GLY A 370 -17.40 3.60 -21.97
CA GLY A 370 -18.61 3.86 -22.75
C GLY A 370 -19.05 5.33 -22.64
N THR A 371 -20.17 5.57 -21.96
CA THR A 371 -20.76 6.90 -21.71
C THR A 371 -20.53 7.40 -20.29
N GLU A 372 -19.84 6.62 -19.47
CA GLU A 372 -19.50 6.93 -18.09
C GLU A 372 -18.09 7.50 -18.00
N TYR A 373 -17.94 8.52 -17.16
CA TYR A 373 -16.69 9.22 -16.91
C TYR A 373 -16.40 9.19 -15.41
N TYR A 374 -15.16 8.87 -15.08
CA TYR A 374 -14.66 8.75 -13.72
C TYR A 374 -13.58 9.82 -13.55
N VAL A 375 -13.94 10.90 -12.86
CA VAL A 375 -13.14 12.13 -12.80
C VAL A 375 -12.51 12.26 -11.42
N ASP A 376 -11.18 12.32 -11.36
CA ASP A 376 -10.45 12.54 -10.10
C ASP A 376 -10.46 14.02 -9.73
N VAL A 377 -11.37 14.41 -8.84
CA VAL A 377 -11.57 15.80 -8.39
C VAL A 377 -10.96 16.04 -7.02
N THR A 378 -10.45 17.25 -6.79
CA THR A 378 -9.96 17.67 -5.47
C THR A 378 -11.14 18.08 -4.58
N PRO A 379 -11.32 17.47 -3.39
CA PRO A 379 -12.36 17.87 -2.43
C PRO A 379 -12.34 19.38 -2.11
N GLY A 380 -13.52 19.99 -2.03
CA GLY A 380 -13.67 21.42 -1.74
C GLY A 380 -13.37 22.35 -2.92
N ARG A 381 -13.05 21.81 -4.10
CA ARG A 381 -12.93 22.56 -5.35
C ARG A 381 -14.10 22.28 -6.29
N ILE A 382 -14.45 23.30 -7.06
CA ILE A 382 -15.38 23.17 -8.17
C ILE A 382 -14.58 22.67 -9.38
N THR A 383 -15.07 21.63 -10.02
CA THR A 383 -14.52 21.09 -11.27
C THR A 383 -15.54 21.30 -12.40
N LEU A 384 -15.09 21.82 -13.54
CA LEU A 384 -15.91 22.05 -14.71
C LEU A 384 -15.55 21.06 -15.82
N LEU A 385 -16.56 20.34 -16.31
CA LEU A 385 -16.47 19.45 -17.44
C LEU A 385 -17.07 20.11 -18.68
N GLN A 386 -16.44 19.90 -19.83
CA GLN A 386 -16.88 20.42 -21.13
C GLN A 386 -16.74 19.35 -22.21
N PRO A 387 -17.57 19.38 -23.27
CA PRO A 387 -17.43 18.46 -24.39
C PRO A 387 -16.11 18.71 -25.13
N ASP A 388 -15.38 17.64 -25.42
CA ASP A 388 -14.12 17.70 -26.18
C ASP A 388 -13.89 16.38 -26.92
N VAL A 389 -13.76 16.47 -28.26
CA VAL A 389 -13.52 15.32 -29.15
C VAL A 389 -12.08 14.80 -29.04
N ASP A 390 -11.15 15.65 -28.62
CA ASP A 390 -9.71 15.35 -28.54
C ASP A 390 -9.27 15.11 -27.08
N ALA A 391 -10.23 14.87 -26.18
CA ALA A 391 -9.98 14.60 -24.78
C ALA A 391 -9.05 13.40 -24.58
N ASN A 392 -8.10 13.55 -23.66
CA ASN A 392 -7.19 12.49 -23.24
C ASN A 392 -7.68 11.86 -21.93
N TYR A 393 -7.58 10.53 -21.85
CA TYR A 393 -8.01 9.75 -20.69
C TYR A 393 -6.85 8.95 -20.11
N TYR A 394 -6.99 8.56 -18.84
CA TYR A 394 -6.09 7.59 -18.23
C TYR A 394 -6.03 6.31 -19.06
N ASN A 395 -4.81 5.82 -19.27
CA ASN A 395 -4.58 4.58 -20.00
C ASN A 395 -4.13 3.48 -19.04
N PHE A 396 -5.03 2.54 -18.78
CA PHE A 396 -4.80 1.39 -17.89
C PHE A 396 -4.21 0.17 -18.60
N THR A 397 -3.99 0.24 -19.91
CA THR A 397 -3.28 -0.83 -20.64
C THR A 397 -1.85 -0.93 -20.11
N PRO A 398 -1.28 -2.12 -19.88
CA PRO A 398 0.13 -2.25 -19.50
C PRO A 398 1.05 -1.47 -20.46
N PRO A 399 1.98 -0.63 -19.97
CA PRO A 399 2.92 0.08 -20.83
C PRO A 399 3.85 -0.88 -21.57
N ALA A 400 4.40 -0.45 -22.70
CA ALA A 400 5.28 -1.26 -23.54
C ALA A 400 6.60 -0.54 -23.86
N VAL A 401 7.67 -1.32 -24.01
CA VAL A 401 8.92 -0.83 -24.59
C VAL A 401 8.77 -0.80 -26.11
N LEU A 402 8.89 0.39 -26.72
CA LEU A 402 8.91 0.54 -28.18
C LEU A 402 10.30 0.30 -28.76
N ARG A 403 11.33 0.76 -28.05
CA ARG A 403 12.71 0.72 -28.54
C ARG A 403 13.72 0.68 -27.40
N GLN A 404 14.76 -0.11 -27.59
CA GLN A 404 15.96 -0.14 -26.74
C GLN A 404 17.16 0.19 -27.61
N THR A 405 18.06 1.06 -27.18
CA THR A 405 19.27 1.37 -27.97
C THR A 405 20.46 1.60 -27.07
N ARG A 406 21.53 0.84 -27.31
CA ARG A 406 22.84 1.11 -26.70
C ARG A 406 23.39 2.41 -27.30
N ARG A 407 23.64 3.41 -26.46
CA ARG A 407 24.26 4.69 -26.86
C ARG A 407 25.19 5.18 -25.77
N ASN A 408 26.35 5.73 -26.17
CA ASN A 408 27.28 6.48 -25.31
C ASN A 408 27.47 5.90 -23.90
N GLY A 409 27.90 4.63 -23.81
CA GLY A 409 28.18 4.01 -22.53
C GLY A 409 26.95 3.83 -21.64
N GLY A 410 25.79 3.50 -22.22
CA GLY A 410 24.55 3.21 -21.50
C GLY A 410 23.46 2.65 -22.41
N ILE A 411 22.23 2.59 -21.90
CA ILE A 411 21.03 2.12 -22.60
C ILE A 411 19.97 3.20 -22.54
N ALA A 412 19.45 3.57 -23.71
CA ALA A 412 18.24 4.37 -23.85
C ALA A 412 17.04 3.43 -24.06
N VAL A 413 15.96 3.69 -23.32
CA VAL A 413 14.67 2.97 -23.40
C VAL A 413 13.59 3.96 -23.77
N THR A 414 12.86 3.67 -24.85
CA THR A 414 11.70 4.45 -25.29
C THR A 414 10.43 3.63 -25.06
N THR A 415 9.43 4.22 -24.42
CA THR A 415 8.14 3.61 -24.11
C THR A 415 7.01 4.17 -24.96
N ASP A 416 5.88 3.48 -24.99
CA ASP A 416 4.69 3.86 -25.77
C ASP A 416 3.92 5.05 -25.18
N ARG A 417 4.21 5.40 -23.92
CA ARG A 417 3.56 6.47 -23.16
C ARG A 417 4.46 6.96 -22.03
N PRO A 418 4.17 8.11 -21.40
CA PRO A 418 4.89 8.55 -20.22
C PRO A 418 4.85 7.50 -19.09
N THR A 419 6.02 7.11 -18.61
CA THR A 419 6.22 6.08 -17.59
C THR A 419 7.34 6.45 -16.63
N ARG A 420 7.34 5.88 -15.42
CA ARG A 420 8.56 5.67 -14.65
C ARG A 420 9.18 4.33 -15.05
N VAL A 421 10.50 4.24 -15.02
CA VAL A 421 11.22 3.00 -15.39
C VAL A 421 12.16 2.57 -14.27
N THR A 422 12.03 1.30 -13.87
CA THR A 422 12.91 0.60 -12.94
C THR A 422 13.67 -0.50 -13.67
N VAL A 423 14.98 -0.57 -13.51
CA VAL A 423 15.84 -1.58 -14.14
C VAL A 423 16.25 -2.61 -13.10
N PHE A 424 15.70 -3.82 -13.25
CA PHE A 424 16.08 -4.99 -12.46
C PHE A 424 17.21 -5.75 -13.17
N ARG A 425 18.02 -6.43 -12.36
CA ARG A 425 19.19 -7.20 -12.81
C ARG A 425 19.15 -8.58 -12.20
N ALA A 426 19.02 -9.60 -13.02
CA ALA A 426 19.03 -11.00 -12.56
C ALA A 426 20.18 -11.76 -13.22
N PRO A 427 20.80 -12.72 -12.52
CA PRO A 427 21.80 -13.59 -13.14
C PRO A 427 21.29 -14.16 -14.47
N SER A 428 22.14 -14.20 -15.47
CA SER A 428 21.78 -14.69 -16.80
C SER A 428 21.18 -16.10 -16.73
N ASP A 429 20.18 -16.35 -17.58
CA ASP A 429 19.42 -17.60 -17.63
C ASP A 429 18.65 -17.94 -16.34
N THR A 430 18.44 -16.96 -15.46
CA THR A 430 17.55 -17.09 -14.30
C THR A 430 16.34 -16.17 -14.40
N PRO A 431 15.21 -16.50 -13.73
CA PRO A 431 14.05 -15.62 -13.67
C PRO A 431 14.39 -14.27 -13.04
N VAL A 432 13.84 -13.16 -13.53
CA VAL A 432 14.06 -11.80 -13.00
C VAL A 432 13.92 -11.67 -11.48
N PHE A 433 13.05 -12.47 -10.87
CA PHE A 433 12.77 -12.47 -9.43
C PHE A 433 13.92 -13.07 -8.58
N SER A 434 14.92 -13.67 -9.23
CA SER A 434 16.20 -14.03 -8.61
C SER A 434 17.08 -12.80 -8.34
N THR A 435 16.67 -11.60 -8.78
CA THR A 435 17.42 -10.36 -8.54
C THR A 435 17.70 -10.14 -7.04
N ARG A 436 18.94 -9.74 -6.77
CA ARG A 436 19.48 -9.43 -5.43
C ARG A 436 20.09 -8.04 -5.37
N LEU A 437 20.26 -7.41 -6.53
CA LEU A 437 20.92 -6.12 -6.67
C LEU A 437 19.87 -5.02 -6.56
N PRO A 438 20.20 -3.90 -5.89
CA PRO A 438 19.35 -2.71 -5.90
C PRO A 438 18.98 -2.29 -7.33
N PRO A 439 17.69 -2.12 -7.66
CA PRO A 439 17.28 -1.66 -8.97
C PRO A 439 17.75 -0.23 -9.24
N VAL A 440 17.95 0.09 -10.51
CA VAL A 440 18.23 1.47 -10.94
C VAL A 440 16.92 2.09 -11.39
N ARG A 441 16.57 3.27 -10.89
CA ARG A 441 15.26 3.88 -11.13
C ARG A 441 15.38 5.24 -11.82
N SER A 442 14.45 5.50 -12.72
CA SER A 442 14.20 6.85 -13.24
C SER A 442 13.24 7.57 -12.30
N ALA A 443 13.62 8.76 -11.85
CA ALA A 443 12.78 9.60 -11.00
C ALA A 443 11.66 10.29 -11.78
N GLU A 444 11.78 10.39 -13.10
CA GLU A 444 10.91 11.19 -13.95
C GLU A 444 9.89 10.32 -14.68
N VAL A 445 8.70 10.87 -14.88
CA VAL A 445 7.69 10.30 -15.77
C VAL A 445 7.97 10.82 -17.18
N GLY A 446 8.31 9.93 -18.11
CA GLY A 446 8.69 10.31 -19.47
C GLY A 446 8.56 9.16 -20.46
N THR A 447 8.77 9.46 -21.74
CA THR A 447 8.76 8.45 -22.82
C THR A 447 10.15 7.97 -23.19
N GLU A 448 11.21 8.62 -22.71
CA GLU A 448 12.60 8.26 -22.97
C GLU A 448 13.39 8.28 -21.67
N HIS A 449 14.09 7.19 -21.38
CA HIS A 449 14.91 7.03 -20.18
C HIS A 449 16.31 6.59 -20.57
N PHE A 450 17.33 7.15 -19.92
CA PHE A 450 18.72 6.76 -20.13
C PHE A 450 19.33 6.24 -18.83
N PHE A 451 19.97 5.07 -18.92
CA PHE A 451 20.70 4.44 -17.82
C PHE A 451 22.15 4.24 -18.23
N SER A 452 23.09 4.80 -17.46
CA SER A 452 24.51 4.69 -17.77
C SER A 452 25.02 3.28 -17.50
N ALA A 453 26.04 2.84 -18.24
CA ALA A 453 26.65 1.53 -18.09
C ALA A 453 27.20 1.32 -16.67
N SER A 454 27.73 2.37 -16.03
CA SER A 454 28.19 2.31 -14.64
C SER A 454 27.07 1.96 -13.65
N GLN A 455 25.81 2.27 -13.96
CA GLN A 455 24.65 1.87 -13.17
C GLN A 455 24.24 0.43 -13.45
N LEU A 456 24.57 -0.08 -14.64
CA LEU A 456 24.11 -1.38 -15.16
C LEU A 456 25.16 -2.49 -15.09
N THR A 457 26.43 -2.17 -14.82
CA THR A 457 27.55 -3.11 -14.93
C THR A 457 27.57 -4.15 -13.83
N GLU A 458 27.03 -5.33 -14.14
CA GLU A 458 27.53 -6.62 -13.65
C GLU A 458 27.53 -7.62 -14.80
N ALA A 459 28.70 -8.18 -15.12
CA ALA A 459 28.79 -9.23 -16.12
C ALA A 459 27.95 -10.45 -15.70
N GLY A 460 27.34 -11.14 -16.66
CA GLY A 460 26.52 -12.33 -16.39
C GLY A 460 25.13 -12.03 -15.80
N HIS A 461 24.57 -10.85 -16.11
CA HIS A 461 23.20 -10.48 -15.72
C HIS A 461 22.35 -10.08 -16.92
N ASP A 462 21.10 -10.53 -16.91
CA ASP A 462 20.04 -10.08 -17.80
C ASP A 462 19.36 -8.84 -17.20
N LEU A 463 18.97 -7.89 -18.07
CA LEU A 463 18.27 -6.67 -17.66
C LEU A 463 16.76 -6.81 -17.89
N TYR A 464 15.97 -6.27 -16.98
CA TYR A 464 14.52 -6.21 -17.08
C TYR A 464 14.01 -4.82 -16.74
N PHE A 465 13.12 -4.27 -17.57
CA PHE A 465 12.51 -2.96 -17.40
C PHE A 465 11.12 -3.12 -16.78
N GLY A 466 10.98 -2.71 -15.53
CA GLY A 466 9.69 -2.46 -14.89
C GLY A 466 9.17 -1.09 -15.32
N LEU A 467 8.07 -1.06 -16.05
CA LEU A 467 7.43 0.16 -16.55
C LEU A 467 6.21 0.47 -15.69
N MET A 468 6.04 1.73 -15.28
CA MET A 468 4.89 2.18 -14.49
C MET A 468 4.26 3.42 -15.14
N GLY A 469 3.02 3.29 -15.62
CA GLY A 469 2.25 4.41 -16.17
C GLY A 469 1.63 5.29 -15.09
N GLU A 470 1.18 6.48 -15.49
CA GLU A 470 0.58 7.48 -14.58
C GLU A 470 -0.64 6.97 -13.82
N ALA A 471 -1.47 6.15 -14.47
CA ALA A 471 -2.68 5.57 -13.89
C ALA A 471 -2.43 4.31 -13.04
N GLY A 472 -1.15 3.95 -12.84
CA GLY A 472 -0.76 2.82 -12.00
C GLY A 472 -0.69 1.46 -12.69
N SER A 473 -0.92 1.39 -14.01
CA SER A 473 -0.69 0.18 -14.81
C SER A 473 0.81 -0.08 -14.96
N SER A 474 1.24 -1.32 -14.78
CA SER A 474 2.66 -1.69 -14.93
C SER A 474 2.88 -2.91 -15.81
N SER A 475 4.11 -3.06 -16.26
CA SER A 475 4.60 -4.25 -16.96
C SER A 475 6.06 -4.51 -16.60
N LEU A 476 6.54 -5.72 -16.90
CA LEU A 476 7.94 -6.10 -16.76
C LEU A 476 8.42 -6.72 -18.07
N VAL A 477 9.45 -6.12 -18.68
CA VAL A 477 9.93 -6.48 -20.02
C VAL A 477 11.41 -6.86 -19.97
N LYS A 478 11.78 -8.03 -20.48
CA LYS A 478 13.20 -8.42 -20.62
C LYS A 478 13.87 -7.55 -21.70
N ALA A 479 15.08 -7.10 -21.44
CA ALA A 479 15.84 -6.31 -22.40
C ALA A 479 16.31 -7.17 -23.59
N GLU A 480 16.26 -6.62 -24.79
CA GLU A 480 16.68 -7.25 -26.05
C GLU A 480 17.97 -6.57 -26.56
N LEU A 481 19.09 -6.82 -25.87
CA LEU A 481 20.32 -6.01 -25.98
C LEU A 481 21.48 -6.63 -26.73
#